data_AF-C6SMN9-F1
#
_entry.id   AF-C6SMN9-F1
#
_cell.length_a   1.000
_cell.length_b   1.000
_cell.length_c   1.000
_cell.angle_alpha   90.00
_cell.angle_beta   90.00
_cell.angle_gamma   90.00
#
_symmetry.space_group_name_H-M   'P 1'
#
loop_
_entity.id
_entity.type
_entity.pdbx_description
1 polymer ?
#
loop_
_entity_poly.entity_id
_entity_poly.type
_entity_poly.pdbx_seq_one_letter_code
_entity_poly.pdbx_strand_id
1 'polypeptide(L)'
;MEKELNTEAVAAEQGHHSIGNTKRYDARMEAVNFSLNHDDGVSDKNLQEADVILMGVSRSGKTPTCLYLALQYGIRAANYPLIPDDLESTDLPRMVKPYKDKLFGLTIQPERLQAIRQERRPNSAYARIDTCRSEVADAQSMFRRHGIPFANTTDKSVEELAVHILQACKLKRRF
;
A
#
# COMPACT_ATOMS: atom_id res chain seq x y z
N MET A 1 29.92 3.99 56.79
CA MET A 1 28.90 4.00 55.73
C MET A 1 29.64 3.80 54.42
N GLU A 2 29.39 2.65 53.78
CA GLU A 2 29.53 2.39 52.33
C GLU A 2 30.84 2.87 51.67
N LYS A 3 31.88 2.06 51.49
CA LYS A 3 31.96 0.80 50.73
C LYS A 3 31.31 0.91 49.33
N GLU A 4 32.11 0.52 48.34
CA GLU A 4 31.77 0.21 46.95
C GLU A 4 31.95 1.33 45.93
N LEU A 5 33.09 1.29 45.25
CA LEU A 5 33.17 1.16 43.78
C LEU A 5 34.64 0.95 43.39
N ASN A 6 35.07 -0.29 43.49
CA ASN A 6 36.36 -0.78 42.98
C ASN A 6 36.13 -1.37 41.59
N THR A 7 36.01 -0.52 40.57
CA THR A 7 35.99 -0.99 39.18
C THR A 7 36.76 -0.01 38.31
N GLU A 8 37.87 -0.50 37.76
CA GLU A 8 38.67 0.18 36.76
C GLU A 8 37.79 0.58 35.57
N ALA A 9 38.07 1.75 35.00
CA ALA A 9 37.43 2.24 33.80
C ALA A 9 37.70 1.25 32.65
N VAL A 10 36.73 0.38 32.37
CA VAL A 10 36.71 -0.38 31.12
C VAL A 10 36.39 0.62 30.03
N ALA A 11 37.42 1.08 29.33
CA ALA A 11 37.29 1.64 28.00
C ALA A 11 36.59 0.58 27.12
N ALA A 12 35.27 0.62 27.08
CA ALA A 12 34.49 -0.20 26.17
C ALA A 12 34.70 0.36 24.77
N GLU A 13 35.59 -0.32 24.05
CA GLU A 13 35.87 -0.16 22.63
C GLU A 13 34.57 0.06 21.85
N GLN A 14 34.57 1.09 21.01
CA GLN A 14 33.55 1.33 20.02
C GLN A 14 33.59 0.19 18.99
N GLY A 15 32.74 -0.82 19.17
CA GLY A 15 32.69 -2.04 18.36
C GLY A 15 31.30 -2.34 17.80
N HIS A 16 31.00 -1.75 16.62
CA HIS A 16 30.22 -2.36 15.52
C HIS A 16 28.70 -2.60 15.72
N HIS A 17 27.91 -1.53 15.83
CA HIS A 17 26.45 -1.55 15.58
C HIS A 17 26.04 -1.20 14.12
N SER A 18 26.95 -1.31 13.14
CA SER A 18 26.82 -0.52 11.89
C SER A 18 26.43 -1.27 10.61
N ILE A 19 26.38 -2.60 10.55
CA ILE A 19 26.14 -3.31 9.26
C ILE A 19 24.71 -3.86 9.15
N GLY A 20 24.20 -4.52 10.19
CA GLY A 20 22.83 -5.06 10.21
C GLY A 20 21.74 -3.98 10.25
N ASN A 21 22.01 -2.87 10.95
CA ASN A 21 21.12 -1.72 10.99
C ASN A 21 21.09 -0.98 9.63
N THR A 22 22.24 -0.84 8.98
CA THR A 22 22.36 -0.18 7.67
C THR A 22 21.64 -0.96 6.57
N LYS A 23 21.81 -2.29 6.48
CA LYS A 23 21.07 -3.09 5.48
C LYS A 23 19.54 -3.01 5.66
N ARG A 24 19.06 -3.01 6.91
CA ARG A 24 17.61 -2.86 7.20
C ARG A 24 17.12 -1.46 6.85
N TYR A 25 17.91 -0.44 7.17
CA TYR A 25 17.64 0.95 6.81
C TYR A 25 17.59 1.14 5.29
N ASP A 26 18.56 0.60 4.55
CA ASP A 26 18.63 0.69 3.10
C ASP A 26 17.44 0.01 2.43
N ALA A 27 17.09 -1.21 2.86
CA ALA A 27 15.93 -1.94 2.34
C ALA A 27 14.61 -1.18 2.62
N ARG A 28 14.49 -0.54 3.79
CA ARG A 28 13.34 0.31 4.11
C ARG A 28 13.30 1.55 3.21
N MET A 29 14.42 2.24 3.03
CA MET A 29 14.50 3.43 2.18
C MET A 29 14.21 3.09 0.72
N GLU A 30 14.69 1.95 0.23
CA GLU A 30 14.37 1.45 -1.10
C GLU A 30 12.86 1.22 -1.27
N ALA A 31 12.20 0.56 -0.31
CA ALA A 31 10.76 0.34 -0.37
C ALA A 31 9.94 1.64 -0.33
N VAL A 32 10.39 2.62 0.47
CA VAL A 32 9.75 3.94 0.56
C VAL A 32 9.90 4.69 -0.76
N ASN A 33 11.12 4.78 -1.30
CA ASN A 33 11.38 5.41 -2.60
C ASN A 33 10.59 4.74 -3.71
N PHE A 34 10.53 3.40 -3.72
CA PHE A 34 9.71 2.65 -4.67
C PHE A 34 8.23 3.08 -4.60
N SER A 35 7.66 3.13 -3.39
CA SER A 35 6.24 3.41 -3.20
C SER A 35 5.89 4.85 -3.54
N LEU A 36 6.76 5.82 -3.19
CA LEU A 36 6.60 7.23 -3.57
C LEU A 36 6.64 7.40 -5.09
N ASN A 37 7.60 6.76 -5.76
CA ASN A 37 7.71 6.83 -7.23
C ASN A 37 6.51 6.23 -7.96
N HIS A 38 5.78 5.31 -7.33
CA HIS A 38 4.59 4.66 -7.90
C HIS A 38 3.26 5.27 -7.45
N ASP A 39 3.25 6.31 -6.60
CA ASP A 39 2.01 6.97 -6.15
C ASP A 39 1.57 8.10 -7.10
N ASP A 40 2.52 8.86 -7.65
CA ASP A 40 2.26 10.10 -8.39
C ASP A 40 2.12 9.95 -9.91
N GLY A 41 1.92 8.74 -10.44
CA GLY A 41 1.59 8.51 -11.86
C GLY A 41 2.67 8.90 -12.88
N VAL A 42 3.86 9.31 -12.43
CA VAL A 42 4.95 9.85 -13.27
C VAL A 42 5.96 8.77 -13.74
N SER A 43 6.00 7.57 -13.16
CA SER A 43 7.02 6.58 -13.57
C SER A 43 6.55 5.61 -14.65
N ASP A 44 7.46 5.28 -15.58
CA ASP A 44 7.47 4.01 -16.30
C ASP A 44 7.34 2.90 -15.25
N LYS A 45 6.14 2.33 -15.15
CA LYS A 45 5.74 1.52 -13.99
C LYS A 45 6.46 0.18 -14.06
N ASN A 46 7.61 0.08 -13.39
CA ASN A 46 8.31 -1.19 -13.18
C ASN A 46 7.59 -2.04 -12.12
N LEU A 47 6.36 -2.43 -12.44
CA LEU A 47 5.48 -3.27 -11.62
C LEU A 47 6.09 -4.66 -11.38
N GLN A 48 7.07 -5.06 -12.20
CA GLN A 48 7.83 -6.29 -12.01
C GLN A 48 8.55 -6.31 -10.66
N GLU A 49 9.05 -5.17 -10.19
CA GLU A 49 9.77 -5.06 -8.91
C GLU A 49 8.84 -4.91 -7.70
N ALA A 50 7.55 -4.69 -7.90
CA ALA A 50 6.59 -4.58 -6.81
C ALA A 50 6.48 -5.91 -6.05
N ASP A 51 6.40 -5.82 -4.72
CA ASP A 51 6.00 -6.94 -3.87
C ASP A 51 4.48 -7.10 -3.90
N VAL A 52 3.75 -5.98 -3.96
CA VAL A 52 2.29 -5.94 -4.06
C VAL A 52 1.85 -4.73 -4.88
N ILE A 53 0.75 -4.89 -5.61
CA ILE A 53 0.14 -3.84 -6.42
C ILE A 53 -1.28 -3.61 -5.89
N LEU A 54 -1.49 -2.46 -5.25
CA LEU A 54 -2.80 -2.09 -4.71
C LEU A 54 -3.65 -1.46 -5.81
N MET A 55 -4.81 -2.05 -6.08
CA MET A 55 -5.77 -1.58 -7.07
C MET A 55 -7.05 -1.08 -6.43
N GLY A 56 -7.72 -0.11 -7.04
CA GLY A 56 -9.01 0.37 -6.55
C GLY A 56 -9.36 1.75 -7.07
N VAL A 57 -10.60 2.16 -6.85
CA VAL A 57 -11.12 3.46 -7.27
C VAL A 57 -10.37 4.61 -6.60
N SER A 58 -10.29 5.76 -7.25
CA SER A 58 -9.65 6.94 -6.67
C SER A 58 -10.28 7.28 -5.30
N ARG A 59 -9.44 7.52 -4.28
CA ARG A 59 -9.81 7.72 -2.85
C ARG A 59 -10.21 6.47 -2.04
N SER A 60 -9.91 5.27 -2.51
CA SER A 60 -10.03 4.02 -1.73
C SER A 60 -8.89 3.75 -0.72
N GLY A 61 -8.05 4.74 -0.37
CA GLY A 61 -6.98 4.56 0.62
C GLY A 61 -5.66 3.93 0.13
N LYS A 62 -5.46 3.74 -1.19
CA LYS A 62 -4.22 3.13 -1.74
C LYS A 62 -2.92 3.82 -1.30
N THR A 63 -2.82 5.14 -1.52
CA THR A 63 -1.63 5.96 -1.18
C THR A 63 -1.16 5.78 0.27
N PRO A 64 -1.99 6.02 1.30
CA PRO A 64 -1.56 5.85 2.68
C PRO A 64 -1.21 4.38 2.99
N THR A 65 -1.91 3.41 2.40
CA THR A 65 -1.60 1.99 2.60
C THR A 65 -0.27 1.59 1.97
N CYS A 66 0.04 2.04 0.75
CA CYS A 66 1.33 1.79 0.10
C CYS A 66 2.49 2.34 0.94
N LEU A 67 2.37 3.61 1.37
CA LEU A 67 3.39 4.27 2.15
C LEU A 67 3.60 3.57 3.52
N TYR A 68 2.52 3.16 4.17
CA TYR A 68 2.59 2.43 5.43
C TYR A 68 3.25 1.05 5.28
N LEU A 69 2.90 0.30 4.23
CA LEU A 69 3.53 -0.98 3.90
C LEU A 69 5.05 -0.84 3.71
N ALA A 70 5.48 0.22 3.02
CA ALA A 70 6.89 0.52 2.85
C ALA A 70 7.59 0.89 4.16
N LEU A 71 7.02 1.83 4.93
CA LEU A 71 7.63 2.34 6.15
C LEU A 71 7.75 1.28 7.26
N GLN A 72 6.70 0.49 7.48
CA GLN A 72 6.62 -0.43 8.61
C GLN A 72 7.16 -1.82 8.29
N TYR A 73 7.03 -2.25 7.04
CA TYR A 73 7.32 -3.62 6.64
C TYR A 73 8.37 -3.76 5.54
N GLY A 74 8.82 -2.64 4.95
CA GLY A 74 9.81 -2.67 3.85
C GLY A 74 9.25 -3.26 2.56
N ILE A 75 7.93 -3.20 2.37
CA ILE A 75 7.27 -3.78 1.20
C ILE A 75 7.25 -2.75 0.07
N ARG A 76 7.67 -3.17 -1.12
CA ARG A 76 7.58 -2.37 -2.36
C ARG A 76 6.14 -2.39 -2.86
N ALA A 77 5.32 -1.46 -2.38
CA ALA A 77 3.90 -1.38 -2.72
C ALA A 77 3.68 -0.39 -3.88
N ALA A 78 3.14 -0.87 -5.00
CA ALA A 78 2.77 -0.02 -6.13
C ALA A 78 1.29 0.38 -6.07
N ASN A 79 0.98 1.63 -6.35
CA ASN A 79 -0.40 2.13 -6.46
C ASN A 79 -0.87 2.08 -7.92
N TYR A 80 -1.90 1.28 -8.21
CA TYR A 80 -2.55 1.26 -9.52
C TYR A 80 -3.99 1.79 -9.40
N PRO A 81 -4.24 3.07 -9.76
CA PRO A 81 -5.58 3.61 -9.75
C PRO A 81 -6.41 3.02 -10.88
N LEU A 82 -7.58 2.45 -10.56
CA LEU A 82 -8.54 2.06 -11.58
C LEU A 82 -9.21 3.32 -12.14
N ILE A 83 -9.11 3.49 -13.45
CA ILE A 83 -9.79 4.54 -14.21
C ILE A 83 -11.10 3.99 -14.83
N PRO A 84 -12.03 4.84 -15.29
CA PRO A 84 -13.28 4.38 -15.90
C PRO A 84 -13.08 3.33 -17.01
N ASP A 85 -12.13 3.54 -17.92
CA ASP A 85 -11.80 2.59 -18.99
C ASP A 85 -11.38 1.21 -18.46
N ASP A 86 -10.68 1.15 -17.32
CA ASP A 86 -10.34 -0.11 -16.67
C ASP A 86 -11.59 -0.83 -16.14
N LEU A 87 -12.54 -0.06 -15.59
CA LEU A 87 -13.76 -0.57 -14.94
C LEU A 87 -14.81 -1.06 -15.95
N GLU A 88 -14.85 -0.46 -17.14
CA GLU A 88 -15.72 -0.89 -18.24
C GLU A 88 -15.25 -2.21 -18.89
N SER A 89 -13.96 -2.52 -18.79
CA SER A 89 -13.37 -3.75 -19.35
C SER A 89 -13.78 -5.01 -18.57
N THR A 90 -14.02 -6.10 -19.30
CA THR A 90 -14.25 -7.40 -18.64
C THR A 90 -12.96 -8.06 -18.12
N ASP A 91 -11.82 -7.66 -18.66
CA ASP A 91 -10.50 -8.21 -18.38
C ASP A 91 -9.66 -7.26 -17.50
N LEU A 92 -8.56 -7.74 -16.93
CA LEU A 92 -7.63 -6.91 -16.17
C LEU A 92 -6.92 -5.90 -17.08
N PRO A 93 -6.57 -4.70 -16.56
CA PRO A 93 -5.78 -3.74 -17.31
C PRO A 93 -4.47 -4.34 -17.78
N ARG A 94 -4.10 -4.06 -19.04
CA ARG A 94 -2.93 -4.69 -19.69
C ARG A 94 -1.63 -4.54 -18.89
N MET A 95 -1.46 -3.41 -18.20
CA MET A 95 -0.27 -3.13 -17.41
C MET A 95 -0.09 -4.05 -16.20
N VAL A 96 -1.19 -4.45 -15.55
CA VAL A 96 -1.16 -5.25 -14.31
C VAL A 96 -1.43 -6.74 -14.55
N LYS A 97 -2.02 -7.08 -15.70
CA LYS A 97 -2.38 -8.45 -16.07
C LYS A 97 -1.22 -9.46 -15.93
N PRO A 98 0.03 -9.17 -16.33
CA PRO A 98 1.16 -10.09 -16.13
C PRO A 98 1.53 -10.35 -14.66
N TYR A 99 1.09 -9.47 -13.75
CA TYR A 99 1.44 -9.48 -12.33
C TYR A 99 0.26 -9.91 -11.45
N LYS A 100 -0.65 -10.72 -11.98
CA LYS A 100 -1.89 -11.12 -11.31
C LYS A 100 -1.69 -11.61 -9.87
N ASP A 101 -0.64 -12.39 -9.63
CA ASP A 101 -0.33 -12.96 -8.31
C ASP A 101 0.13 -11.92 -7.27
N LYS A 102 0.40 -10.69 -7.70
CA LYS A 102 0.81 -9.55 -6.85
C LYS A 102 -0.34 -8.58 -6.57
N LEU A 103 -1.52 -8.79 -7.16
CA LEU A 103 -2.63 -7.84 -7.08
C LEU A 103 -3.38 -7.96 -5.76
N PHE A 104 -3.73 -6.81 -5.19
CA PHE A 104 -4.65 -6.72 -4.06
C PHE A 104 -5.63 -5.56 -4.26
N GLY A 105 -6.92 -5.82 -4.09
CA GLY A 105 -7.97 -4.81 -4.25
C GLY A 105 -8.26 -4.04 -2.97
N LEU A 106 -8.38 -2.73 -3.07
CA LEU A 106 -8.98 -1.86 -2.04
C LEU A 106 -10.33 -1.37 -2.53
N THR A 107 -11.37 -1.74 -1.79
CA THR A 107 -12.74 -1.23 -1.98
C THR A 107 -13.16 -0.36 -0.82
N ILE A 108 -14.25 0.37 -0.97
CA ILE A 108 -14.74 1.35 -0.02
C ILE A 108 -16.26 1.44 -0.16
N GLN A 109 -16.98 1.70 0.92
CA GLN A 109 -18.42 1.95 0.84
C GLN A 109 -18.69 3.21 -0.01
N PRO A 110 -19.67 3.19 -0.94
CA PRO A 110 -19.95 4.31 -1.83
C PRO A 110 -20.24 5.62 -1.09
N GLU A 111 -20.96 5.58 0.03
CA GLU A 111 -21.32 6.76 0.83
C GLU A 111 -20.07 7.40 1.46
N ARG A 112 -19.14 6.58 1.97
CA ARG A 112 -17.84 7.06 2.48
C ARG A 112 -16.99 7.65 1.36
N LEU A 113 -16.95 6.98 0.21
CA LEU A 113 -16.23 7.47 -0.96
C LEU A 113 -16.77 8.81 -1.43
N GLN A 114 -18.09 8.95 -1.51
CA GLN A 114 -18.77 10.17 -1.88
C GLN A 114 -18.37 11.33 -0.95
N ALA A 115 -18.42 11.12 0.37
CA ALA A 115 -18.01 12.14 1.34
C ALA A 115 -16.58 12.64 1.09
N ILE A 116 -15.61 11.73 0.93
CA ILE A 116 -14.21 12.07 0.67
C ILE A 116 -14.05 12.81 -0.67
N ARG A 117 -14.79 12.40 -1.70
CA ARG A 117 -14.74 13.03 -3.03
C ARG A 117 -15.41 14.40 -3.02
N GLN A 118 -16.48 14.57 -2.25
CA GLN A 118 -17.19 15.84 -2.09
C GLN A 118 -16.31 16.87 -1.36
N GLU A 119 -15.53 16.46 -0.35
CA GLU A 119 -14.52 17.32 0.28
C GLU A 119 -13.42 17.72 -0.72
N ARG A 120 -12.96 16.77 -1.56
CA ARG A 120 -11.88 17.03 -2.53
C ARG A 120 -12.31 17.91 -3.70
N ARG A 121 -13.49 17.64 -4.27
CA ARG A 121 -14.02 18.25 -5.50
C ARG A 121 -15.55 18.35 -5.40
N PRO A 122 -16.06 19.36 -4.66
CA PRO A 122 -17.48 19.45 -4.37
C PRO A 122 -18.32 19.62 -5.64
N ASN A 123 -19.51 19.03 -5.64
CA ASN A 123 -20.54 19.18 -6.68
C ASN A 123 -20.10 18.71 -8.08
N SER A 124 -19.12 17.81 -8.15
CA SER A 124 -18.62 17.25 -9.39
C SER A 124 -19.28 15.91 -9.71
N ALA A 125 -19.31 15.51 -10.99
CA ALA A 125 -19.77 14.18 -11.40
C ALA A 125 -19.01 13.05 -10.68
N TYR A 126 -17.69 13.24 -10.51
CA TYR A 126 -16.79 12.38 -9.75
C TYR A 126 -17.26 12.11 -8.30
N ALA A 127 -17.89 13.09 -7.66
CA ALA A 127 -18.39 13.02 -6.28
C ALA A 127 -19.89 12.65 -6.18
N ARG A 128 -20.57 12.36 -7.28
CA ARG A 128 -21.97 11.90 -7.24
C ARG A 128 -22.05 10.50 -6.65
N ILE A 129 -23.08 10.24 -5.85
CA ILE A 129 -23.30 8.93 -5.23
C ILE A 129 -23.47 7.81 -6.27
N ASP A 130 -24.16 8.08 -7.39
CA ASP A 130 -24.38 7.08 -8.44
C ASP A 130 -23.07 6.68 -9.12
N THR A 131 -22.19 7.66 -9.37
CA THR A 131 -20.83 7.42 -9.90
C THR A 131 -20.01 6.61 -8.91
N CYS A 132 -20.03 6.96 -7.61
CA CYS A 132 -19.32 6.20 -6.58
C CYS A 132 -19.85 4.76 -6.47
N ARG A 133 -21.16 4.55 -6.56
CA ARG A 133 -21.79 3.22 -6.51
C ARG A 133 -21.38 2.36 -7.70
N SER A 134 -21.46 2.91 -8.92
CA SER A 134 -21.05 2.19 -10.13
C SER A 134 -19.58 1.80 -10.05
N GLU A 135 -18.68 2.77 -9.85
CA GLU A 135 -17.23 2.49 -9.85
C GLU A 135 -16.82 1.47 -8.77
N VAL A 136 -17.42 1.54 -7.57
CA VAL A 136 -17.16 0.57 -6.50
C VAL A 136 -17.68 -0.82 -6.90
N ALA A 137 -18.89 -0.92 -7.45
CA ALA A 137 -19.48 -2.18 -7.88
C ALA A 137 -18.65 -2.83 -8.99
N ASP A 138 -18.22 -2.04 -9.98
CA ASP A 138 -17.41 -2.49 -11.11
C ASP A 138 -16.04 -2.97 -10.65
N ALA A 139 -15.37 -2.22 -9.76
CA ALA A 139 -14.10 -2.62 -9.18
C ALA A 139 -14.20 -3.94 -8.40
N GLN A 140 -15.23 -4.09 -7.56
CA GLN A 140 -15.44 -5.33 -6.83
C GLN A 140 -15.80 -6.50 -7.76
N SER A 141 -16.54 -6.24 -8.84
CA SER A 141 -16.87 -7.24 -9.86
C SER A 141 -15.61 -7.74 -10.56
N MET A 142 -14.71 -6.83 -10.95
CA MET A 142 -13.39 -7.15 -11.49
C MET A 142 -12.59 -8.01 -10.49
N PHE A 143 -12.53 -7.63 -9.22
CA PHE A 143 -11.79 -8.39 -8.22
C PHE A 143 -12.33 -9.81 -8.06
N ARG A 144 -13.65 -9.98 -7.94
CA ARG A 144 -14.30 -11.30 -7.85
C ARG A 144 -14.07 -12.16 -9.09
N ARG A 145 -14.27 -11.59 -10.28
CA ARG A 145 -14.12 -12.30 -11.57
C ARG A 145 -12.71 -12.86 -11.75
N HIS A 146 -11.70 -12.08 -11.36
CA HIS A 146 -10.30 -12.46 -11.54
C HIS A 146 -9.70 -13.18 -10.31
N GLY A 147 -10.45 -13.35 -9.22
CA GLY A 147 -9.98 -13.99 -7.99
C GLY A 147 -8.92 -13.16 -7.25
N ILE A 148 -8.99 -11.83 -7.36
CA ILE A 148 -8.07 -10.92 -6.67
C ILE A 148 -8.55 -10.76 -5.23
N PRO A 149 -7.70 -11.01 -4.21
CA PRO A 149 -8.06 -10.73 -2.82
C PRO A 149 -8.29 -9.23 -2.63
N PHE A 150 -9.31 -8.85 -1.86
CA PHE A 150 -9.60 -7.44 -1.63
C PHE A 150 -10.14 -7.18 -0.21
N ALA A 151 -10.01 -5.93 0.24
CA ALA A 151 -10.49 -5.48 1.55
C ALA A 151 -11.26 -4.17 1.44
N ASN A 152 -12.30 -4.02 2.27
CA ASN A 152 -13.01 -2.76 2.45
C ASN A 152 -12.22 -1.86 3.42
N THR A 153 -11.98 -0.61 3.01
CA THR A 153 -11.21 0.38 3.77
C THR A 153 -12.07 1.33 4.60
N THR A 154 -13.41 1.25 4.56
CA THR A 154 -14.28 2.23 5.24
C THR A 154 -14.04 2.27 6.75
N ASP A 155 -13.96 1.10 7.38
CA ASP A 155 -13.91 0.95 8.84
C ASP A 155 -12.62 0.29 9.34
N LYS A 156 -11.61 0.18 8.46
CA LYS A 156 -10.32 -0.43 8.80
C LYS A 156 -9.24 0.62 8.90
N SER A 157 -8.41 0.52 9.93
CA SER A 157 -7.19 1.31 10.02
C SER A 157 -6.17 0.87 8.97
N VAL A 158 -5.15 1.69 8.74
CA VAL A 158 -4.09 1.34 7.78
C VAL A 158 -3.25 0.17 8.31
N GLU A 159 -3.07 0.09 9.63
CA GLU A 159 -2.46 -1.02 10.36
C GLU A 159 -3.16 -2.35 10.04
N GLU A 160 -4.49 -2.39 10.21
CA GLU A 160 -5.31 -3.59 9.99
C GLU A 160 -5.31 -4.01 8.52
N LEU A 161 -5.42 -3.04 7.61
CA LEU A 161 -5.31 -3.28 6.17
C LEU A 161 -3.95 -3.87 5.81
N ALA A 162 -2.87 -3.33 6.35
CA ALA A 162 -1.53 -3.81 6.07
C ALA A 162 -1.33 -5.26 6.52
N VAL A 163 -1.77 -5.61 7.74
CA VAL A 163 -1.72 -7.01 8.22
C VAL A 163 -2.50 -7.95 7.30
N HIS A 164 -3.70 -7.55 6.88
CA HIS A 164 -4.52 -8.36 5.98
C HIS A 164 -3.86 -8.54 4.60
N ILE A 165 -3.26 -7.47 4.04
CA ILE A 165 -2.53 -7.53 2.78
C ILE A 165 -1.33 -8.47 2.87
N LEU A 166 -0.53 -8.36 3.94
CA LEU A 166 0.64 -9.24 4.15
C LEU A 166 0.23 -10.72 4.17
N GLN A 167 -0.87 -11.04 4.86
CA GLN A 167 -1.39 -12.40 4.94
C GLN A 167 -1.94 -12.90 3.59
N ALA A 168 -2.81 -12.12 2.95
CA ALA A 168 -3.45 -12.51 1.70
C ALA A 168 -2.44 -12.69 0.56
N CYS A 169 -1.43 -11.82 0.49
CA CYS A 169 -0.38 -11.85 -0.52
C CYS A 169 0.85 -12.69 -0.10
N LYS A 170 0.80 -13.35 1.07
CA LYS A 170 1.90 -14.17 1.63
C LYS A 170 3.25 -13.43 1.68
N LEU A 171 3.20 -12.13 1.96
CA LEU A 171 4.37 -11.27 1.99
C LEU A 171 5.12 -11.46 3.30
N LYS A 172 6.44 -11.46 3.23
CA LYS A 172 7.31 -11.49 4.40
C LYS A 172 7.87 -10.09 4.64
N ARG A 173 7.92 -9.69 5.90
CA ARG A 173 8.61 -8.47 6.31
C ARG A 173 10.07 -8.57 5.90
N ARG A 174 10.63 -7.49 5.36
CA ARG A 174 12.04 -7.47 4.93
C ARG A 174 13.03 -7.18 6.07
N PHE A 175 12.56 -6.78 7.25
CA PHE A 175 13.41 -6.49 8.42
C PHE A 175 12.76 -6.75 9.78
#